data_AF-A0A8S2A886-F1
#
_entry.id   AF-A0A8S2A886-F1
#
_cell.length_a   1.000
_cell.length_b   1.000
_cell.length_c   1.000
_cell.angle_alpha   90.00
_cell.angle_beta   90.00
_cell.angle_gamma   90.00
#
_symmetry.space_group_name_H-M   'P 1'
#
loop_
_entity.id
_entity.type
_entity.pdbx_description
1 polymer ?
#
loop_
_entity_poly.entity_id
_entity_poly.type
_entity_poly.pdbx_seq_one_letter_code
_entity_poly.pdbx_strand_id
1 'polypeptide(L)'
;MGTIDLRAATDENSIADLSSQVHQLPCCIRFDGPADVSHFFKPQSSDVEIDGVRTEEAHFRGRKLQGATISLPSGYSGFVLGQASNLNANGKRKASMPAEENQCWEVKAKFDNLTYWNHDSLPSKDDTFLRSFHWFSIAEALHKPVKVEDLVAVSHCGKDKI
;
A
#
# COMPACT_ATOMS: atom_id res chain seq x y z
N MET A 1 14.01 10.83 15.41
CA MET A 1 12.75 10.32 14.84
C MET A 1 12.84 10.53 13.33
N GLY A 2 12.72 9.49 12.51
CA GLY A 2 12.85 9.63 11.05
C GLY A 2 11.76 10.54 10.45
N THR A 3 12.07 11.20 9.33
CA THR A 3 11.13 12.08 8.62
C THR A 3 10.83 11.55 7.23
N ILE A 4 9.61 11.76 6.74
CA ILE A 4 9.22 11.45 5.36
C ILE A 4 8.96 12.76 4.63
N ASP A 5 9.68 13.02 3.54
CA ASP A 5 9.44 14.17 2.66
C ASP A 5 8.41 13.80 1.59
N LEU A 6 7.19 14.32 1.76
CA LEU A 6 6.07 14.15 0.82
C LEU A 6 5.96 15.29 -0.20
N ARG A 7 6.89 16.25 -0.27
CA ARG A 7 6.80 17.38 -1.21
C ARG A 7 6.72 16.93 -2.66
N ALA A 8 7.49 15.90 -3.02
CA ALA A 8 7.42 15.30 -4.35
C ALA A 8 6.03 14.69 -4.63
N ALA A 9 5.32 14.20 -3.62
CA ALA A 9 3.96 13.68 -3.80
C ALA A 9 2.91 14.80 -4.04
N THR A 10 3.23 16.07 -3.78
CA THR A 10 2.31 17.19 -4.04
C THR A 10 2.37 17.71 -5.47
N ASP A 11 3.43 17.38 -6.21
CA ASP A 11 3.55 17.65 -7.64
C ASP A 11 3.32 16.35 -8.41
N GLU A 12 2.08 16.18 -8.88
CA GLU A 12 1.57 15.00 -9.58
C GLU A 12 2.42 14.56 -10.78
N ASN A 13 3.18 15.49 -11.40
CA ASN A 13 4.06 15.19 -12.53
C ASN A 13 5.49 14.80 -12.12
N SER A 14 5.82 14.86 -10.83
CA SER A 14 7.19 14.71 -10.35
C SER A 14 7.54 13.31 -9.84
N ILE A 15 6.55 12.45 -9.59
CA ILE A 15 6.75 11.06 -9.11
C ILE A 15 6.10 10.05 -10.04
N ALA A 16 6.71 8.87 -10.15
CA ALA A 16 6.18 7.81 -10.99
C ALA A 16 4.86 7.27 -10.44
N ASP A 17 3.89 7.03 -11.33
CA ASP A 17 2.67 6.30 -11.02
C ASP A 17 2.85 4.82 -11.38
N LEU A 18 2.79 3.96 -10.37
CA LEU A 18 2.93 2.51 -10.46
C LEU A 18 1.59 1.78 -10.33
N SER A 19 0.47 2.49 -10.47
CA SER A 19 -0.86 1.86 -10.52
C SER A 19 -0.87 0.78 -11.61
N SER A 20 -1.44 -0.39 -11.31
CA SER A 20 -1.38 -1.64 -12.09
C SER A 20 0.00 -2.31 -12.27
N GLN A 21 1.06 -1.81 -11.63
CA GLN A 21 2.43 -2.36 -11.75
C GLN A 21 2.96 -2.93 -10.42
N VAL A 22 2.21 -2.80 -9.33
CA VAL A 22 2.59 -3.33 -8.01
C VAL A 22 2.02 -4.73 -7.82
N HIS A 23 2.89 -5.69 -7.52
CA HIS A 23 2.51 -7.09 -7.33
C HIS A 23 2.93 -7.62 -5.96
N GLN A 24 1.99 -8.18 -5.20
CA GLN A 24 2.27 -8.92 -3.97
C GLN A 24 2.27 -10.42 -4.28
N LEU A 25 3.45 -11.04 -4.25
CA LEU A 25 3.62 -12.46 -4.57
C LEU A 25 3.50 -13.35 -3.31
N PRO A 26 2.99 -14.59 -3.42
CA PRO A 26 2.86 -15.51 -2.30
C PRO A 26 4.18 -16.24 -2.02
N CYS A 27 5.31 -15.53 -2.10
CA CYS A 27 6.63 -16.08 -1.87
C CYS A 27 7.63 -14.99 -1.44
N CYS A 28 8.76 -15.43 -0.88
CA CYS A 28 9.86 -14.56 -0.54
C CYS A 28 10.96 -14.65 -1.61
N ILE A 29 11.34 -13.50 -2.17
CA ILE A 29 12.48 -13.37 -3.09
C ILE A 29 13.62 -12.77 -2.29
N ARG A 30 14.73 -13.52 -2.14
CA ARG A 30 15.90 -13.06 -1.35
C ARG A 30 16.71 -11.96 -2.03
N PHE A 31 16.55 -11.80 -3.34
CA PHE A 31 17.23 -10.75 -4.10
C PHE A 31 16.43 -9.45 -3.99
N ASP A 32 17.09 -8.38 -3.58
CA ASP A 32 16.54 -7.03 -3.48
C ASP A 32 17.30 -6.12 -4.46
N GLY A 33 16.66 -5.77 -5.57
CA GLY A 33 17.27 -5.01 -6.65
C GLY A 33 16.43 -5.02 -7.93
N PRO A 34 16.93 -4.39 -9.01
CA PRO A 34 16.22 -4.31 -10.28
C PRO A 34 15.92 -5.69 -10.87
N ALA A 35 14.72 -5.85 -11.43
CA ALA A 35 14.29 -7.04 -12.13
C ALA A 35 13.50 -6.66 -13.38
N ASP A 36 13.64 -7.45 -14.44
CA ASP A 36 12.95 -7.21 -15.72
C ASP A 36 11.51 -7.77 -15.68
N VAL A 37 10.68 -7.18 -14.83
CA VAL A 37 9.33 -7.68 -14.52
C VAL A 37 8.45 -7.72 -15.76
N SER A 38 8.41 -6.64 -16.54
CA SER A 38 7.54 -6.56 -17.74
C SER A 38 7.93 -7.54 -18.84
N HIS A 39 9.19 -7.95 -18.90
CA HIS A 39 9.64 -8.96 -19.86
C HIS A 39 9.20 -10.38 -19.46
N PHE A 40 9.30 -10.73 -18.18
CA PHE A 40 9.11 -12.12 -17.73
C PHE A 40 7.77 -12.41 -17.03
N PHE A 41 7.19 -11.45 -16.34
CA PHE A 41 5.95 -11.61 -15.60
C PHE A 41 4.81 -10.94 -16.36
N LYS A 42 3.99 -11.74 -17.04
CA LYS A 42 2.90 -11.27 -17.90
C LYS A 42 1.57 -11.84 -17.41
N PRO A 43 0.92 -11.19 -16.43
CA PRO A 43 -0.45 -11.48 -16.04
C PRO A 43 -1.40 -11.48 -17.23
N GLN A 44 -2.30 -12.45 -17.27
CA GLN A 44 -3.37 -12.55 -18.25
C GLN A 44 -4.70 -12.54 -17.52
N SER A 45 -5.67 -11.77 -18.01
CA SER A 45 -7.03 -11.82 -17.48
C SER A 45 -7.60 -13.22 -17.65
N SER A 46 -8.23 -13.74 -16.59
CA SER A 46 -8.96 -15.00 -16.62
C SER A 46 -10.46 -14.72 -16.87
N ASP A 47 -11.19 -15.76 -17.28
CA ASP A 47 -12.64 -15.72 -17.46
C ASP A 47 -13.40 -15.85 -16.13
N VAL A 48 -12.69 -16.03 -15.01
CA VAL A 48 -13.26 -16.14 -13.67
C VAL A 48 -13.41 -14.75 -13.04
N GLU A 49 -14.60 -14.48 -12.52
CA GLU A 49 -14.92 -13.27 -11.76
C GLU A 49 -15.36 -13.67 -10.35
N ILE A 50 -14.82 -13.00 -9.34
CA ILE A 50 -15.11 -13.27 -7.93
C ILE A 50 -15.52 -11.94 -7.30
N ASP A 51 -16.75 -11.88 -6.78
CA ASP A 51 -17.31 -10.68 -6.14
C ASP A 51 -17.19 -9.40 -6.99
N GLY A 52 -17.35 -9.51 -8.32
CA GLY A 52 -17.25 -8.37 -9.25
C GLY A 52 -15.83 -8.05 -9.70
N VAL A 53 -14.83 -8.79 -9.23
CA VAL A 53 -13.41 -8.58 -9.56
C VAL A 53 -12.95 -9.70 -10.51
N ARG A 54 -12.48 -9.32 -11.70
CA ARG A 54 -11.87 -10.27 -12.65
C ARG A 54 -10.55 -10.77 -12.08
N THR A 55 -10.36 -12.08 -12.14
CA THR A 55 -9.10 -12.68 -11.71
C THR A 55 -8.07 -12.64 -12.84
N GLU A 56 -6.81 -12.73 -12.47
CA GLU A 56 -5.67 -12.78 -13.35
C GLU A 56 -4.88 -14.08 -13.12
N GLU A 57 -4.25 -14.58 -14.16
CA GLU A 57 -3.38 -15.74 -14.11
C GLU A 57 -1.97 -15.36 -14.56
N ALA A 58 -0.96 -15.85 -13.82
CA ALA A 58 0.45 -15.69 -14.18
C ALA A 58 1.23 -16.90 -13.70
N HIS A 59 2.48 -17.02 -14.17
CA HIS A 59 3.39 -18.07 -13.72
C HIS A 59 4.67 -17.44 -13.19
N PHE A 60 5.09 -17.85 -12.00
CA PHE A 60 6.37 -17.45 -11.43
C PHE A 60 7.18 -18.68 -11.08
N ARG A 61 8.38 -18.82 -11.66
CA ARG A 61 9.26 -19.98 -11.48
C ARG A 61 8.56 -21.32 -11.77
N GLY A 62 7.71 -21.35 -12.80
CA GLY A 62 6.95 -22.54 -13.21
C GLY A 62 5.75 -22.89 -12.31
N ARG A 63 5.40 -22.03 -11.34
CA ARG A 63 4.24 -22.21 -10.47
C ARG A 63 3.10 -21.31 -10.91
N LYS A 64 1.90 -21.89 -11.00
CA LYS A 64 0.67 -21.17 -11.31
C LYS A 64 0.31 -20.23 -10.17
N LEU A 65 0.01 -18.99 -10.53
CA LEU A 65 -0.53 -17.98 -9.64
C LEU A 65 -1.92 -17.56 -10.11
N GLN A 66 -2.79 -17.27 -9.16
CA GLN A 66 -4.10 -16.66 -9.39
C GLN A 66 -4.15 -15.37 -8.61
N GLY A 67 -4.45 -14.26 -9.27
CA GLY A 67 -4.39 -12.93 -8.67
C GLY A 67 -5.68 -12.15 -8.86
N ALA A 68 -5.83 -11.12 -8.05
CA ALA A 68 -6.88 -10.12 -8.21
C ALA A 68 -6.28 -8.74 -7.94
N THR A 69 -6.65 -7.79 -8.79
CA THR A 69 -6.27 -6.39 -8.61
C THR A 69 -7.28 -5.73 -7.68
N ILE A 70 -6.77 -5.12 -6.60
CA ILE A 70 -7.57 -4.44 -5.60
C ILE A 70 -7.20 -2.96 -5.56
N SER A 71 -8.21 -2.10 -5.49
CA SER A 71 -8.03 -0.68 -5.25
C SER A 71 -7.79 -0.42 -3.76
N LEU A 72 -6.96 0.57 -3.46
CA LEU A 72 -6.83 1.07 -2.10
C LEU A 72 -8.14 1.72 -1.64
N PRO A 73 -8.49 1.67 -0.34
CA PRO A 73 -9.72 2.28 0.15
C PRO A 73 -9.74 3.79 -0.09
N SER A 74 -10.95 4.34 -0.23
CA SER A 74 -11.14 5.79 -0.43
C SER A 74 -10.45 6.60 0.68
N GLY A 75 -9.76 7.68 0.29
CA GLY A 75 -8.99 8.51 1.21
C GLY A 75 -7.57 8.00 1.50
N TYR A 76 -7.17 6.85 0.96
CA TYR A 76 -5.82 6.31 1.09
C TYR A 76 -5.06 6.33 -0.23
N SER A 77 -3.73 6.34 -0.15
CA SER A 77 -2.83 6.26 -1.30
C SER A 77 -1.58 5.47 -0.94
N GLY A 78 -1.07 4.70 -1.89
CA GLY A 78 0.13 3.90 -1.74
C GLY A 78 1.35 4.71 -2.15
N PHE A 79 2.45 4.58 -1.40
CA PHE A 79 3.71 5.23 -1.71
C PHE A 79 4.87 4.24 -1.60
N VAL A 80 5.81 4.32 -2.55
CA VAL A 80 7.11 3.66 -2.46
C VAL A 80 8.10 4.66 -1.91
N LEU A 81 8.71 4.33 -0.77
CA LEU A 81 9.66 5.20 -0.08
C LEU A 81 11.09 4.71 -0.32
N GLY A 82 11.99 5.64 -0.62
CA GLY A 82 13.44 5.40 -0.68
C GLY A 82 14.15 6.21 0.38
N GLN A 83 15.25 5.69 0.94
CA GLN A 83 16.06 6.47 1.86
C GLN A 83 16.70 7.63 1.08
N ALA A 84 16.52 8.86 1.58
CA ALA A 84 17.04 10.05 0.93
C ALA A 84 18.58 10.01 0.90
N SER A 85 19.17 10.36 -0.24
CA SER A 85 20.62 10.38 -0.37
C SER A 85 21.22 11.55 0.44
N ASN A 86 22.20 11.22 1.29
CA ASN A 86 23.02 12.19 2.01
C ASN A 86 24.06 12.89 1.10
N LEU A 87 24.00 12.61 -0.21
CA LEU A 87 24.92 13.13 -1.22
C LEU A 87 24.25 14.30 -1.96
N ASN A 88 25.01 15.33 -2.27
CA ASN A 88 24.59 16.39 -3.19
C ASN A 88 24.80 15.94 -4.65
N ALA A 89 24.38 16.77 -5.61
CA ALA A 89 24.52 16.51 -7.05
C ALA A 89 25.97 16.23 -7.49
N ASN A 90 26.96 16.59 -6.67
CA ASN A 90 28.39 16.40 -6.92
C ASN A 90 28.97 15.21 -6.13
N GLY A 91 28.13 14.34 -5.56
CA GLY A 91 28.54 13.16 -4.80
C GLY A 91 29.21 13.47 -3.45
N LYS A 92 29.17 14.72 -2.99
CA LYS A 92 29.72 15.13 -1.68
C LYS A 92 28.64 15.07 -0.61
N ARG A 93 29.02 14.72 0.63
CA ARG A 93 28.09 14.77 1.79
C ARG A 93 27.47 16.17 1.90
N LYS A 94 26.14 16.24 1.96
CA LYS A 94 25.41 17.49 2.20
C LYS A 94 25.87 18.06 3.55
N ALA A 95 26.46 19.26 3.55
CA ALA A 95 27.00 19.91 4.75
C ALA A 95 25.94 20.22 5.82
N SER A 96 24.66 20.14 5.48
CA SER A 96 23.51 20.43 6.34
C SER A 96 22.99 19.23 7.14
N MET A 97 23.58 18.04 7.00
CA MET A 97 23.15 16.85 7.73
C MET A 97 24.20 16.48 8.79
N PRO A 98 23.89 16.61 10.10
CA PRO A 98 24.77 16.12 11.15
C PRO A 98 25.02 14.61 10.96
N ALA A 99 26.21 14.16 11.36
CA ALA A 99 26.68 12.79 11.15
C ALA A 99 25.84 11.71 11.89
N GLU A 100 24.89 12.11 12.74
CA GLU A 100 24.11 11.24 13.58
C GLU A 100 22.60 11.62 13.53
N GLU A 101 21.78 10.64 13.15
CA GLU A 101 20.50 10.31 13.80
C GLU A 101 19.11 10.68 13.24
N ASN A 102 18.90 11.16 12.01
CA ASN A 102 17.53 11.16 11.45
C ASN A 102 17.47 10.59 10.02
N GLN A 103 17.01 9.34 9.93
CA GLN A 103 16.72 8.68 8.66
C GLN A 103 15.62 9.46 7.92
N CYS A 104 16.00 10.09 6.82
CA CYS A 104 15.07 10.81 5.95
C CYS A 104 14.65 9.89 4.80
N TRP A 105 13.35 9.82 4.52
CA TRP A 105 12.76 9.06 3.44
C TRP A 105 12.11 10.02 2.44
N GLU A 106 12.21 9.69 1.16
CA GLU A 106 11.59 10.45 0.08
C GLU A 106 10.66 9.55 -0.74
N VAL A 107 9.56 10.14 -1.23
CA VAL A 107 8.63 9.42 -2.11
C VAL A 107 9.28 9.21 -3.48
N LYS A 108 9.30 7.96 -3.92
CA LYS A 108 9.82 7.55 -5.23
C LYS A 108 8.73 7.29 -6.26
N ALA A 109 7.60 6.79 -5.79
CA ALA A 109 6.45 6.49 -6.62
C ALA A 109 5.17 6.46 -5.78
N LYS A 110 4.04 6.54 -6.46
CA LYS A 110 2.70 6.33 -5.90
C LYS A 110 1.95 5.23 -6.64
N PHE A 111 0.91 4.68 -6.01
CA PHE A 111 -0.03 3.76 -6.64
C PHE A 111 -1.39 3.82 -5.92
N ASP A 112 -2.47 3.58 -6.66
CA ASP A 112 -3.83 3.53 -6.11
C ASP A 112 -4.44 2.12 -6.05
N ASN A 113 -3.75 1.15 -6.65
CA ASN A 113 -4.14 -0.25 -6.71
C ASN A 113 -2.92 -1.17 -6.75
N LEU A 114 -3.12 -2.43 -6.43
CA LEU A 114 -2.10 -3.46 -6.57
C LEU A 114 -2.74 -4.83 -6.86
N THR A 115 -1.98 -5.72 -7.49
CA THR A 115 -2.40 -7.11 -7.70
C THR A 115 -1.79 -7.99 -6.63
N TYR A 116 -2.61 -8.69 -5.85
CA TYR A 116 -2.12 -9.74 -4.96
C TYR A 116 -2.30 -11.09 -5.62
N TRP A 117 -1.42 -12.04 -5.30
CA TRP A 117 -1.35 -13.34 -5.94
C TRP A 117 -1.37 -14.47 -4.92
N ASN A 118 -2.16 -15.49 -5.19
CA ASN A 118 -2.21 -16.75 -4.46
C ASN A 118 -1.58 -17.88 -5.29
N HIS A 119 -1.09 -18.91 -4.60
CA HIS A 119 -0.52 -20.09 -5.25
C HIS A 119 -1.61 -21.12 -5.54
N ASP A 120 -1.93 -21.30 -6.82
CA ASP A 120 -2.88 -22.32 -7.32
C ASP A 120 -4.27 -22.31 -6.67
N SER A 121 -4.65 -21.20 -6.03
CA SER A 121 -5.96 -21.01 -5.40
C SER A 121 -6.53 -19.67 -5.85
N LEU A 122 -7.81 -19.67 -6.20
CA LEU A 122 -8.49 -18.44 -6.59
C LEU A 122 -8.44 -17.40 -5.45
N PRO A 123 -8.32 -16.09 -5.79
CA PRO A 123 -8.52 -14.99 -4.84
C PRO A 123 -9.85 -15.12 -4.09
N SER A 124 -9.87 -14.78 -2.81
CA SER A 124 -11.06 -14.85 -1.97
C SER A 124 -11.08 -13.73 -0.92
N LYS A 125 -12.28 -13.34 -0.49
CA LYS A 125 -12.49 -12.41 0.64
C LYS A 125 -11.86 -12.88 1.96
N ASP A 126 -11.59 -14.18 2.08
CA ASP A 126 -10.98 -14.77 3.28
C ASP A 126 -9.46 -14.71 3.28
N ASP A 127 -8.84 -14.27 2.17
CA ASP A 127 -7.39 -14.15 2.05
C ASP A 127 -6.83 -13.17 3.07
N THR A 128 -5.79 -13.59 3.80
CA THR A 128 -5.18 -12.81 4.87
C THR A 128 -4.76 -11.42 4.41
N PHE A 129 -4.21 -11.32 3.19
CA PHE A 129 -3.80 -10.04 2.63
C PHE A 129 -4.99 -9.10 2.42
N LEU A 130 -6.06 -9.59 1.80
CA LEU A 130 -7.27 -8.79 1.58
C LEU A 130 -7.94 -8.41 2.90
N ARG A 131 -8.03 -9.34 3.85
CA ARG A 131 -8.56 -9.07 5.20
C ARG A 131 -7.79 -8.00 5.97
N SER A 132 -6.50 -7.79 5.65
CA SER A 132 -5.72 -6.71 6.27
C SER A 132 -6.29 -5.32 5.95
N PHE A 133 -6.99 -5.16 4.82
CA PHE A 133 -7.60 -3.89 4.44
C PHE A 133 -8.82 -3.53 5.31
N HIS A 134 -9.44 -4.51 5.99
CA HIS A 134 -10.48 -4.19 6.97
C HIS A 134 -9.95 -3.35 8.15
N TRP A 135 -8.64 -3.35 8.39
CA TRP A 135 -8.02 -2.52 9.41
C TRP A 135 -8.24 -1.03 9.18
N PHE A 136 -8.33 -0.56 7.94
CA PHE A 136 -8.54 0.86 7.64
C PHE A 136 -9.82 1.39 8.28
N SER A 137 -10.96 0.72 8.03
CA SER A 137 -12.26 1.11 8.61
C SER A 137 -12.29 0.94 10.14
N ILE A 138 -11.64 -0.10 10.67
CA ILE A 138 -11.56 -0.33 12.13
C ILE A 138 -10.75 0.79 12.79
N ALA A 139 -9.60 1.15 12.22
CA ALA A 139 -8.72 2.19 12.74
C ALA A 139 -9.41 3.56 12.71
N GLU A 140 -10.14 3.86 11.63
CA GLU A 140 -10.93 5.09 11.53
C GLU A 140 -11.99 5.17 12.64
N ALA A 141 -12.77 4.11 12.84
CA ALA A 141 -13.80 4.07 13.87
C ALA A 141 -13.21 4.17 15.28
N LEU A 142 -12.10 3.49 15.54
CA LEU A 142 -11.45 3.43 16.85
C LEU A 142 -10.82 4.78 17.26
N HIS A 143 -10.18 5.47 16.31
CA HIS A 143 -9.43 6.70 16.58
C HIS A 143 -10.25 7.96 16.30
N LYS A 144 -11.53 7.84 15.94
CA LYS A 144 -12.43 8.97 15.76
C LYS A 144 -12.49 9.78 17.07
N PRO A 145 -12.14 11.09 17.06
CA PRO A 145 -12.18 11.91 18.26
C PRO A 145 -13.59 11.94 18.87
N VAL A 146 -13.68 11.77 20.19
CA VAL A 146 -14.94 11.88 20.92
C VAL A 146 -15.31 13.34 21.04
N LYS A 147 -16.50 13.71 20.57
CA LYS A 147 -16.99 15.09 20.70
C LYS A 147 -17.84 15.25 21.95
N VAL A 148 -18.01 16.49 22.41
CA VAL A 148 -18.80 16.79 23.60
C VAL A 148 -20.27 16.38 23.40
N GLU A 149 -20.78 16.48 22.18
CA GLU A 149 -22.15 16.07 21.82
C GLU A 149 -22.34 14.55 21.99
N ASP A 150 -21.30 13.76 21.70
CA ASP A 150 -21.32 12.30 21.87
C ASP A 150 -21.43 11.94 23.36
N LEU A 151 -20.76 12.69 24.25
CA LEU A 151 -20.85 12.53 25.70
C LEU A 151 -22.24 12.89 26.24
N VAL A 152 -22.84 13.96 25.69
CA VAL A 152 -24.17 14.43 26.09
C VAL A 152 -25.26 13.44 25.63
N ALA A 153 -25.14 12.83 24.45
CA ALA A 153 -26.08 11.83 23.95
C ALA A 153 -26.15 10.57 24.85
N VAL A 154 -25.00 10.13 25.39
CA VAL A 154 -24.95 9.00 26.34
C VAL A 154 -25.65 9.35 27.67
N SER A 155 -25.59 10.60 28.10
CA SER A 155 -26.19 11.06 29.37
C SER A 155 -27.72 11.16 29.36
N HIS A 156 -28.34 11.30 28.17
CA HIS A 156 -29.80 11.38 28.02
C HIS A 156 -30.46 10.00 27.84
N CYS A 157 -29.74 9.02 27.30
CA CYS A 157 -30.24 7.64 27.14
C CYS A 157 -30.44 6.91 28.49
N GLY A 158 -29.90 7.43 29.60
CA GLY A 158 -30.03 6.85 30.93
C GLY A 158 -31.21 7.34 31.79
N LYS A 159 -32.01 8.31 31.32
CA LYS A 159 -33.03 8.99 32.15
C LYS A 159 -34.49 8.58 31.89
N ASP A 160 -34.76 7.79 30.85
CA ASP A 160 -36.13 7.40 30.47
C ASP A 160 -36.51 5.95 30.89
N LYS A 161 -36.00 5.49 32.04
CA LYS A 161 -36.42 4.22 32.66
C LYS A 161 -36.77 4.41 34.13
N ILE A 162 -37.90 5.05 34.41
CA ILE A 162 -38.71 4.85 35.63
C ILE A 162 -40.18 4.90 35.24
#